data_AF-A0A5V2QSC8-F1
#
_entry.id   AF-A0A5V2QSC8-F1
#
_cell.length_a   1.000
_cell.length_b   1.000
_cell.length_c   1.000
_cell.angle_alpha   90.00
_cell.angle_beta   90.00
_cell.angle_gamma   90.00
#
_symmetry.space_group_name_H-M   'P 1'
#
loop_
_entity.id
_entity.type
_entity.pdbx_description
1 polymer ?
#
loop_
_entity_poly.entity_id
_entity_poly.type
_entity_poly.pdbx_seq_one_letter_code
_entity_poly.pdbx_strand_id
1 'polypeptide(L)'
;MQRSLGSLAGMATSAFGAGTSAAMRQATSPKTILEHIINFFTCGGVRRKNEAQYQELIDTMADTLKSSMSDRGAPLPENIILEDMGGFRVEFNLPGENNEAGQVIVRVSKGDNSETREIPLASFEKICRALLFRCEFSLPQDSVILTAQGGMNLKGAVLTGANLTAENLCDADLSGADLEGAILFMADCDGANFKGANLSGASLGDSNLTNACLEDSIMCGATLDRANLTGANLQHTSLLGCSMVECNCSGANMDHANVSGSTLIRADMSGATLKSATIMAAIMEGAVLTRANLQKASFTATNLDGADLSEANLRNTSFKDCTLTDLRTEDATMSTSTQTLFNVFYSENI
;
A
#
# COMPACT_ATOMS: atom_id res chain seq x y z
N MET A 1 8.22 0.94 44.45
CA MET A 1 8.36 0.58 43.02
C MET A 1 7.66 1.65 42.20
N GLN A 2 8.41 2.57 41.59
CA GLN A 2 7.87 3.37 40.49
C GLN A 2 7.58 2.38 39.35
N ARG A 3 6.30 2.10 39.07
CA ARG A 3 5.92 1.35 37.87
C ARG A 3 6.37 2.18 36.67
N SER A 4 7.09 1.56 35.72
CA SER A 4 7.57 2.27 34.53
C SER A 4 6.36 2.86 33.78
N LEU A 5 6.54 4.05 33.21
CA LEU A 5 5.54 4.69 32.34
C LEU A 5 5.15 3.81 31.14
N GLY A 6 5.93 2.78 30.81
CA GLY A 6 5.67 1.82 29.73
C GLY A 6 4.78 0.64 30.10
N SER A 7 4.36 0.48 31.36
CA SER A 7 3.42 -0.60 31.75
C SER A 7 1.96 -0.15 31.70
N LEU A 8 1.01 -1.04 31.40
CA LEU A 8 -0.45 -0.85 31.42
C LEU A 8 -0.94 -0.17 32.69
N ALA A 9 -0.41 -0.58 33.83
CA ALA A 9 -0.71 0.06 35.10
C ALA A 9 -0.04 1.44 35.26
N GLY A 10 1.15 1.63 34.72
CA GLY A 10 1.82 2.94 34.62
C GLY A 10 1.05 3.92 33.73
N MET A 11 0.47 3.44 32.61
CA MET A 11 -0.35 4.23 31.68
C MET A 11 -1.52 4.86 32.40
N ALA A 12 -2.33 4.04 33.05
CA ALA A 12 -3.54 4.52 33.70
C ALA A 12 -3.21 5.46 34.86
N THR A 13 -2.08 5.24 35.53
CA THR A 13 -1.60 6.14 36.60
C THR A 13 -1.18 7.51 36.04
N SER A 14 -0.59 7.57 34.84
CA SER A 14 -0.19 8.84 34.20
C SER A 14 -1.36 9.72 33.78
N ALA A 15 -2.50 9.12 33.38
CA ALA A 15 -3.70 9.84 32.98
C ALA A 15 -4.39 10.59 34.13
N PHE A 16 -4.18 10.14 35.38
CA PHE A 16 -4.82 10.72 36.57
C PHE A 16 -3.93 11.72 37.33
N GLY A 17 -2.68 11.97 36.90
CA GLY A 17 -1.71 12.80 37.61
C GLY A 17 -1.30 12.20 38.97
N ALA A 18 -0.27 12.74 39.62
CA ALA A 18 0.19 12.28 40.94
C ALA A 18 -0.86 12.59 42.04
N GLY A 19 -1.96 11.83 42.04
CA GLY A 19 -3.10 11.98 42.94
C GLY A 19 -3.12 10.92 44.05
N THR A 20 -4.10 11.09 44.96
CA THR A 20 -4.32 10.26 46.15
C THR A 20 -4.38 8.76 45.86
N SER A 21 -4.20 7.91 46.87
CA SER A 21 -4.25 6.44 46.74
C SER A 21 -5.54 5.91 46.08
N ALA A 22 -6.66 6.63 46.24
CA ALA A 22 -7.92 6.34 45.57
C ALA A 22 -7.86 6.59 44.05
N ALA A 23 -7.24 7.71 43.62
CA ALA A 23 -7.03 8.01 42.21
C ALA A 23 -6.09 6.98 41.55
N MET A 24 -5.04 6.54 42.26
CA MET A 24 -4.17 5.46 41.77
C MET A 24 -4.88 4.09 41.66
N ARG A 25 -5.77 3.77 42.60
CA ARG A 25 -6.59 2.54 42.53
C ARG A 25 -7.57 2.58 41.35
N GLN A 26 -8.22 3.72 41.11
CA GLN A 26 -9.14 3.90 40.01
C GLN A 26 -8.43 3.88 38.65
N ALA A 27 -7.26 4.50 38.56
CA ALA A 27 -6.35 4.38 37.42
C ALA A 27 -6.05 2.90 37.12
N THR A 28 -5.57 2.13 38.09
CA THR A 28 -5.25 0.71 37.88
C THR A 28 -6.43 -0.25 38.07
N SER A 29 -7.63 0.12 37.61
CA SER A 29 -8.82 -0.74 37.63
C SER A 29 -8.97 -1.53 36.32
N PRO A 30 -9.56 -2.74 36.32
CA PRO A 30 -9.83 -3.48 35.08
C PRO A 30 -10.61 -2.67 34.05
N LYS A 31 -11.54 -1.81 34.51
CA LYS A 31 -12.35 -0.94 33.66
C LYS A 31 -11.50 0.08 32.90
N THR A 32 -10.63 0.79 33.61
CA THR A 32 -9.74 1.80 33.01
C THR A 32 -8.79 1.14 32.02
N ILE A 33 -8.21 -0.01 32.37
CA ILE A 33 -7.35 -0.78 31.47
C ILE A 33 -8.10 -1.23 30.21
N LEU A 34 -9.31 -1.77 30.38
CA LEU A 34 -10.17 -2.15 29.26
C LEU A 34 -10.44 -0.95 28.35
N GLU A 35 -10.82 0.21 28.89
CA GLU A 35 -11.02 1.44 28.09
C GLU A 35 -9.77 1.81 27.27
N HIS A 36 -8.56 1.68 27.83
CA HIS A 36 -7.32 1.92 27.08
C HIS A 36 -7.11 0.92 25.93
N ILE A 37 -7.37 -0.37 26.16
CA ILE A 37 -7.25 -1.42 25.13
C ILE A 37 -8.28 -1.20 24.02
N ILE A 38 -9.54 -0.90 24.38
CA ILE A 38 -10.59 -0.59 23.40
C ILE A 38 -10.17 0.62 22.55
N ASN A 39 -9.64 1.68 23.17
CA ASN A 39 -9.17 2.86 22.45
C ASN A 39 -8.04 2.52 21.47
N PHE A 40 -7.11 1.63 21.84
CA PHE A 40 -6.05 1.17 20.96
C PHE A 40 -6.61 0.50 19.69
N PHE A 41 -7.60 -0.38 19.84
CA PHE A 41 -8.17 -1.11 18.71
C PHE A 41 -9.22 -0.33 17.89
N THR A 42 -9.79 0.75 18.41
CA THR A 42 -10.94 1.44 17.77
C THR A 42 -10.65 2.89 17.34
N CYS A 43 -9.63 3.55 17.89
CA CYS A 43 -9.39 4.99 17.69
C CYS A 43 -8.05 5.29 17.00
N GLY A 44 -7.49 4.33 16.26
CA GLY A 44 -6.11 4.33 15.77
C GLY A 44 -5.64 5.60 15.02
N GLY A 45 -6.54 6.35 14.37
CA GLY A 45 -6.21 7.60 13.67
C GLY A 45 -6.29 8.89 14.52
N VAL A 46 -7.00 8.90 15.65
CA VAL A 46 -7.45 10.16 16.30
C VAL A 46 -6.66 10.49 17.58
N ARG A 47 -6.00 9.52 18.23
CA ARG A 47 -5.43 9.73 19.58
C ARG A 47 -4.09 9.03 19.81
N ARG A 48 -3.02 9.56 19.23
CA ARG A 48 -1.63 9.18 19.58
C ARG A 48 -0.88 10.36 20.19
N LYS A 49 -1.40 10.88 21.31
CA LYS A 49 -0.73 11.96 22.09
C LYS A 49 0.12 11.44 23.26
N ASN A 50 0.23 10.12 23.46
CA ASN A 50 1.10 9.52 24.49
C ASN A 50 1.65 8.16 24.01
N GLU A 51 2.66 8.23 23.15
CA GLU A 51 3.22 7.14 22.33
C GLU A 51 3.87 6.00 23.13
N ALA A 52 4.45 6.28 24.31
CA ALA A 52 5.12 5.27 25.14
C ALA A 52 4.17 4.34 25.92
N GLN A 53 2.88 4.67 25.96
CA GLN A 53 1.94 3.99 26.85
C GLN A 53 1.58 2.59 26.32
N TYR A 54 1.38 2.44 25.01
CA TYR A 54 0.91 1.18 24.43
C TYR A 54 2.00 0.13 24.18
N GLN A 55 3.27 0.41 24.49
CA GLN A 55 4.39 -0.45 24.11
C GLN A 55 4.28 -1.86 24.71
N GLU A 56 3.96 -2.01 26.00
CA GLU A 56 3.81 -3.34 26.62
C GLU A 56 2.70 -4.16 25.93
N LEU A 57 1.56 -3.52 25.61
CA LEU A 57 0.45 -4.15 24.87
C LEU A 57 0.89 -4.59 23.47
N ILE A 58 1.59 -3.70 22.76
CA ILE A 58 2.11 -3.97 21.42
C ILE A 58 3.07 -5.16 21.45
N ASP A 59 4.08 -5.12 22.31
CA ASP A 59 5.13 -6.13 22.40
C ASP A 59 4.55 -7.49 22.81
N THR A 60 3.69 -7.51 23.84
CA THR A 60 3.13 -8.77 24.34
C THR A 60 2.12 -9.37 23.36
N MET A 61 1.32 -8.53 22.69
CA MET A 61 0.43 -8.99 21.62
C MET A 61 1.23 -9.55 20.45
N ALA A 62 2.26 -8.84 20.01
CA ALA A 62 3.16 -9.26 18.95
C ALA A 62 3.81 -10.62 19.25
N ASP A 63 4.36 -10.80 20.45
CA ASP A 63 4.99 -12.06 20.88
C ASP A 63 3.96 -13.20 20.99
N THR A 64 2.75 -12.91 21.48
CA THR A 64 1.66 -13.90 21.59
C THR A 64 1.19 -14.34 20.20
N LEU A 65 0.99 -13.40 19.27
CA LEU A 65 0.61 -13.72 17.89
C LEU A 65 1.70 -14.52 17.19
N LYS A 66 2.96 -14.09 17.29
CA LYS A 66 4.11 -14.77 16.70
C LYS A 66 4.29 -16.21 17.21
N SER A 67 3.99 -16.46 18.49
CA SER A 67 4.10 -17.80 19.08
C SER A 67 2.89 -18.71 18.82
N SER A 68 1.74 -18.13 18.48
CA SER A 68 0.48 -18.88 18.26
C SER A 68 0.16 -19.17 16.80
N MET A 69 0.86 -18.54 15.85
CA MET A 69 0.56 -18.63 14.41
C MET A 69 1.72 -19.25 13.63
N SER A 70 1.39 -20.05 12.60
CA SER A 70 2.38 -20.68 11.72
C SER A 70 3.06 -19.69 10.79
N ASP A 71 2.27 -18.73 10.30
CA ASP A 71 2.66 -17.69 9.35
C ASP A 71 1.66 -16.53 9.44
N ARG A 72 1.98 -15.39 8.80
CA ARG A 72 1.13 -14.19 8.85
C ARG A 72 -0.21 -14.33 8.12
N GLY A 73 -0.35 -15.29 7.20
CA GLY A 73 -1.56 -15.55 6.41
C GLY A 73 -2.55 -16.49 7.10
N ALA A 74 -2.13 -17.22 8.13
CA ALA A 74 -2.99 -18.09 8.91
C ALA A 74 -4.16 -17.32 9.57
N PRO A 75 -5.34 -17.95 9.75
CA PRO A 75 -6.43 -17.37 10.54
C PRO A 75 -5.96 -16.98 11.96
N LEU A 76 -6.50 -15.89 12.50
CA LEU A 76 -6.20 -15.54 13.89
C LEU A 76 -6.77 -16.62 14.84
N PRO A 77 -6.07 -16.93 15.95
CA PRO A 77 -6.60 -17.86 16.95
C PRO A 77 -7.93 -17.37 17.53
N GLU A 78 -8.88 -18.29 17.77
CA GLU A 78 -10.19 -17.94 18.35
C GLU A 78 -10.05 -17.27 19.73
N ASN A 79 -9.02 -17.64 20.50
CA ASN A 79 -8.77 -17.10 21.82
C ASN A 79 -7.30 -16.66 21.93
N ILE A 80 -7.09 -15.35 22.10
CA ILE A 80 -5.77 -14.76 22.33
C ILE A 80 -5.69 -14.26 23.76
N ILE A 81 -4.67 -14.71 24.50
CA ILE A 81 -4.54 -14.44 25.93
C ILE A 81 -3.19 -13.78 26.18
N LEU A 82 -3.22 -12.57 26.75
CA LEU A 82 -2.04 -11.87 27.22
C LEU A 82 -1.96 -12.00 28.74
N GLU A 83 -0.94 -12.71 29.21
CA GLU A 83 -0.68 -12.94 30.63
C GLU A 83 0.21 -11.84 31.22
N ASP A 84 0.02 -11.56 32.51
CA ASP A 84 0.85 -10.67 33.33
C ASP A 84 1.08 -9.25 32.77
N MET A 85 0.05 -8.69 32.14
CA MET A 85 0.05 -7.32 31.62
C MET A 85 -0.05 -6.27 32.74
N GLY A 86 1.05 -6.02 33.46
CA GLY A 86 1.06 -5.17 34.64
C GLY A 86 0.23 -5.72 35.82
N GLY A 87 0.10 -7.06 35.89
CA GLY A 87 -0.72 -7.79 36.85
C GLY A 87 -2.20 -7.94 36.46
N PHE A 88 -2.51 -7.81 35.16
CA PHE A 88 -3.82 -8.09 34.57
C PHE A 88 -3.69 -9.23 33.57
N ARG A 89 -4.79 -9.98 33.41
CA ARG A 89 -4.97 -10.94 32.32
C ARG A 89 -5.94 -10.35 31.31
N VAL A 90 -5.54 -10.33 30.04
CA VAL A 90 -6.35 -9.81 28.92
C VAL A 90 -6.68 -10.94 27.96
N GLU A 91 -7.96 -11.11 27.66
CA GLU A 91 -8.45 -12.16 26.76
C GLU A 91 -9.22 -11.51 25.60
N PHE A 92 -8.90 -11.93 24.38
CA PHE A 92 -9.61 -11.58 23.15
C PHE A 92 -10.26 -12.86 22.62
N ASN A 93 -11.59 -12.90 22.64
CA ASN A 93 -12.36 -14.04 22.13
C ASN A 93 -12.99 -13.61 20.80
N LEU A 94 -12.51 -14.20 19.71
CA LEU A 94 -12.98 -13.93 18.37
C LEU A 94 -14.31 -14.66 18.13
N PRO A 95 -15.18 -14.11 17.26
CA PRO A 95 -16.40 -14.80 16.88
C PRO A 95 -16.05 -16.10 16.15
N GLY A 96 -16.62 -17.23 16.59
CA GLY A 96 -16.54 -18.48 15.81
C GLY A 96 -17.28 -18.35 14.47
N GLU A 97 -17.11 -19.35 13.59
CA GLU A 97 -17.58 -19.32 12.18
C GLU A 97 -19.07 -18.96 11.98
N ASN A 98 -19.91 -19.14 13.01
CA ASN A 98 -21.35 -18.92 12.97
C ASN A 98 -21.83 -17.57 13.52
N ASN A 99 -20.92 -16.69 13.95
CA ASN A 99 -21.31 -15.48 14.68
C ASN A 99 -21.31 -14.24 13.77
N GLU A 100 -22.51 -13.89 13.28
CA GLU A 100 -22.78 -12.78 12.34
C GLU A 100 -22.45 -11.37 12.89
N ALA A 101 -22.21 -11.24 14.20
CA ALA A 101 -22.02 -9.93 14.84
C ALA A 101 -20.70 -9.24 14.48
N GLY A 102 -19.67 -9.99 14.05
CA GLY A 102 -18.37 -9.43 13.66
C GLY A 102 -17.67 -8.66 14.80
N GLN A 103 -17.86 -9.07 16.06
CA GLN A 103 -17.28 -8.44 17.24
C GLN A 103 -16.31 -9.39 17.97
N VAL A 104 -15.20 -8.85 18.46
CA VAL A 104 -14.28 -9.52 19.38
C VAL A 104 -14.61 -9.12 20.81
N ILE A 105 -14.78 -10.11 21.69
CA ILE A 105 -15.04 -9.89 23.11
C ILE A 105 -13.70 -9.75 23.84
N VAL A 106 -13.43 -8.54 24.32
CA VAL A 106 -12.24 -8.22 25.11
C VAL A 106 -12.59 -8.28 26.59
N ARG A 107 -11.90 -9.13 27.35
CA ARG A 107 -12.04 -9.24 28.80
C ARG A 107 -10.73 -8.88 29.50
N VAL A 108 -10.80 -8.00 30.49
CA VAL A 108 -9.67 -7.67 31.37
C VAL A 108 -10.00 -8.13 32.78
N SER A 109 -9.10 -8.89 33.40
CA SER A 109 -9.30 -9.41 34.76
C SER A 109 -8.09 -9.19 35.68
N LYS A 110 -8.38 -9.05 36.98
CA LYS A 110 -7.40 -8.96 38.07
C LYS A 110 -7.99 -9.53 39.36
N GLY A 111 -7.53 -10.71 39.76
CA GLY A 111 -8.19 -11.49 40.82
C GLY A 111 -9.63 -11.82 40.42
N ASP A 112 -10.57 -11.63 41.34
CA ASP A 112 -12.00 -11.92 41.09
C ASP A 112 -12.73 -10.83 40.27
N ASN A 113 -12.09 -9.70 40.00
CA ASN A 113 -12.69 -8.60 39.25
C ASN A 113 -12.40 -8.73 37.75
N SER A 114 -13.43 -8.65 36.92
CA SER A 114 -13.27 -8.60 35.47
C SER A 114 -14.25 -7.64 34.82
N GLU A 115 -13.84 -7.05 33.69
CA GLU A 115 -14.62 -6.16 32.85
C GLU A 115 -14.57 -6.66 31.41
N THR A 116 -15.64 -6.45 30.65
CA THR A 116 -15.76 -6.97 29.28
C THR A 116 -16.37 -5.93 28.35
N ARG A 117 -15.87 -5.86 27.11
CA ARG A 117 -16.41 -5.04 26.03
C ARG A 117 -16.18 -5.67 24.66
N GLU A 118 -17.01 -5.28 23.71
CA GLU A 118 -16.88 -5.65 22.30
C GLU A 118 -16.13 -4.61 21.48
N ILE A 119 -15.33 -5.07 20.52
CA ILE A 119 -14.70 -4.26 19.46
C ILE A 119 -14.95 -4.87 18.08
N PRO A 120 -14.98 -4.06 17.00
CA PRO A 120 -15.15 -4.58 15.65
C PRO A 120 -14.01 -5.52 15.25
N LEU A 121 -14.34 -6.70 14.74
CA LEU A 121 -13.39 -7.71 14.27
C LEU A 121 -12.43 -7.14 13.23
N ALA A 122 -12.95 -6.41 12.23
CA ALA A 122 -12.13 -5.84 11.17
C ALA A 122 -11.05 -4.87 11.70
N SER A 123 -11.34 -4.10 12.75
CA SER A 123 -10.35 -3.19 13.35
C SER A 123 -9.30 -3.95 14.16
N PHE A 124 -9.73 -4.99 14.88
CA PHE A 124 -8.84 -5.90 15.60
C PHE A 124 -7.89 -6.63 14.65
N GLU A 125 -8.42 -7.24 13.60
CA GLU A 125 -7.67 -7.98 12.59
C GLU A 125 -6.60 -7.13 11.92
N LYS A 126 -6.95 -5.92 11.47
CA LYS A 126 -5.99 -4.99 10.85
C LYS A 126 -4.79 -4.72 11.74
N ILE A 127 -5.01 -4.52 13.03
CA ILE A 127 -3.91 -4.27 13.98
C ILE A 127 -3.09 -5.54 14.20
N CYS A 128 -3.73 -6.69 14.42
CA CYS A 128 -3.02 -7.96 14.61
C CYS A 128 -2.17 -8.34 13.38
N ARG A 129 -2.72 -8.16 12.16
CA ARG A 129 -2.00 -8.38 10.90
C ARG A 129 -0.80 -7.45 10.77
N ALA A 130 -0.97 -6.17 11.09
CA ALA A 130 0.13 -5.20 11.06
C ALA A 130 1.23 -5.52 12.08
N LEU A 131 0.87 -5.99 13.28
CA LEU A 131 1.84 -6.43 14.29
C LEU A 131 2.63 -7.66 13.82
N LEU A 132 1.94 -8.67 13.28
CA LEU A 132 2.56 -9.87 12.69
C LEU A 132 3.51 -9.51 11.55
N PHE A 133 3.07 -8.63 10.65
CA PHE A 133 3.88 -8.15 9.54
C PHE A 133 5.18 -7.51 10.04
N ARG A 134 5.08 -6.61 11.03
CA ARG A 134 6.25 -5.98 11.64
C ARG A 134 7.15 -6.99 12.34
N CYS A 135 6.61 -8.02 12.98
CA CYS A 135 7.39 -9.11 13.58
C CYS A 135 8.17 -9.94 12.56
N GLU A 136 7.54 -10.25 11.42
CA GLU A 136 8.15 -11.06 10.37
C GLU A 136 9.35 -10.33 9.75
N PHE A 137 9.17 -9.06 9.40
CA PHE A 137 10.20 -8.25 8.75
C PHE A 137 11.10 -7.49 9.74
N SER A 138 11.00 -7.79 11.04
CA SER A 138 11.79 -7.14 12.09
C SER A 138 11.71 -5.61 12.05
N LEU A 139 10.54 -5.09 11.69
CA LEU A 139 10.27 -3.66 11.65
C LEU A 139 10.11 -3.11 13.08
N PRO A 140 10.43 -1.83 13.32
CA PRO A 140 10.13 -1.20 14.60
C PRO A 140 8.67 -1.39 14.98
N GLN A 141 8.38 -1.66 16.26
CA GLN A 141 7.00 -1.77 16.75
C GLN A 141 6.50 -0.37 17.16
N ASP A 142 6.37 0.51 16.16
CA ASP A 142 5.97 1.90 16.37
C ASP A 142 4.54 1.98 16.91
N SER A 143 4.27 3.00 17.71
CA SER A 143 2.90 3.29 18.18
C SER A 143 1.93 3.63 17.04
N VAL A 144 2.47 4.05 15.89
CA VAL A 144 1.72 4.38 14.67
C VAL A 144 1.66 3.17 13.74
N ILE A 145 0.83 2.19 14.09
CA ILE A 145 0.72 0.91 13.36
C ILE A 145 -0.10 1.05 12.07
N LEU A 146 -1.18 1.83 12.13
CA LEU A 146 -2.11 2.06 11.01
C LEU A 146 -2.18 3.55 10.63
N THR A 147 -2.45 3.81 9.34
CA THR A 147 -2.77 5.13 8.75
C THR A 147 -4.14 5.62 9.22
N ALA A 148 -4.50 6.87 8.90
CA ALA A 148 -5.82 7.42 9.24
C ALA A 148 -6.97 6.69 8.52
N GLN A 149 -6.69 6.11 7.35
CA GLN A 149 -7.58 5.30 6.52
C GLN A 149 -7.65 3.85 7.00
N GLY A 150 -6.78 3.46 7.95
CA GLY A 150 -6.73 2.12 8.51
C GLY A 150 -5.96 1.11 7.67
N GLY A 151 -5.11 1.56 6.74
CA GLY A 151 -4.08 0.74 6.10
C GLY A 151 -2.83 0.65 6.97
N MET A 152 -1.91 -0.26 6.65
CA MET A 152 -0.67 -0.42 7.41
C MET A 152 0.25 0.79 7.23
N ASN A 153 0.81 1.32 8.32
CA ASN A 153 1.88 2.29 8.21
C ASN A 153 3.21 1.54 8.07
N LEU A 154 3.84 1.64 6.92
CA LEU A 154 5.11 1.02 6.55
C LEU A 154 6.09 2.07 5.98
N LYS A 155 5.91 3.34 6.38
CA LYS A 155 6.69 4.46 5.87
C LYS A 155 8.18 4.24 6.15
N GLY A 156 8.99 4.29 5.10
CA GLY A 156 10.43 4.08 5.18
C GLY A 156 10.85 2.67 5.61
N ALA A 157 9.94 1.69 5.57
CA ALA A 157 10.25 0.32 5.94
C ALA A 157 11.30 -0.27 4.98
N VAL A 158 12.20 -1.10 5.51
CA VAL A 158 13.16 -1.88 4.72
C VAL A 158 12.55 -3.25 4.49
N LEU A 159 12.11 -3.49 3.27
CA LEU A 159 11.40 -4.68 2.78
C LEU A 159 12.08 -5.27 1.54
N THR A 160 13.40 -5.08 1.42
CA THR A 160 14.23 -5.60 0.33
C THR A 160 14.03 -7.12 0.21
N GLY A 161 13.61 -7.59 -0.97
CA GLY A 161 13.36 -8.99 -1.25
C GLY A 161 12.19 -9.61 -0.46
N ALA A 162 11.37 -8.80 0.22
CA ALA A 162 10.26 -9.30 1.02
C ALA A 162 9.25 -10.06 0.15
N ASN A 163 8.80 -11.23 0.61
CA ASN A 163 7.66 -11.89 0.00
C ASN A 163 6.38 -11.27 0.56
N LEU A 164 5.64 -10.56 -0.28
CA LEU A 164 4.37 -9.87 -0.02
C LEU A 164 3.26 -10.41 -0.95
N THR A 165 3.41 -11.64 -1.43
CA THR A 165 2.46 -12.27 -2.35
C THR A 165 1.06 -12.29 -1.75
N ALA A 166 0.07 -11.80 -2.50
CA ALA A 166 -1.33 -11.72 -2.10
C ALA A 166 -1.59 -10.96 -0.79
N GLU A 167 -0.65 -10.13 -0.34
CA GLU A 167 -0.81 -9.34 0.88
C GLU A 167 -1.87 -8.24 0.67
N ASN A 168 -2.66 -7.97 1.70
CA ASN A 168 -3.54 -6.81 1.73
C ASN A 168 -2.76 -5.58 2.21
N LEU A 169 -2.41 -4.72 1.26
CA LEU A 169 -1.74 -3.44 1.43
C LEU A 169 -2.68 -2.26 1.09
N CYS A 170 -4.00 -2.46 1.10
CA CYS A 170 -4.96 -1.40 0.83
C CYS A 170 -4.75 -0.22 1.78
N ASP A 171 -4.71 0.99 1.23
CA ASP A 171 -4.46 2.24 1.95
C ASP A 171 -3.17 2.26 2.80
N ALA A 172 -2.23 1.34 2.56
CA ALA A 172 -0.97 1.29 3.28
C ALA A 172 -0.08 2.49 2.92
N ASP A 173 0.64 3.03 3.91
CA ASP A 173 1.66 4.05 3.67
C ASP A 173 3.03 3.39 3.56
N LEU A 174 3.50 3.18 2.33
CA LEU A 174 4.81 2.65 1.96
C LEU A 174 5.73 3.79 1.45
N SER A 175 5.43 5.05 1.79
CA SER A 175 6.22 6.17 1.28
C SER A 175 7.68 6.08 1.72
N GLY A 176 8.59 6.21 0.77
CA GLY A 176 10.03 6.08 0.98
C GLY A 176 10.50 4.69 1.42
N ALA A 177 9.65 3.66 1.36
CA ALA A 177 10.06 2.29 1.70
C ALA A 177 11.05 1.74 0.67
N ASP A 178 11.93 0.84 1.12
CA ASP A 178 12.81 0.07 0.25
C ASP A 178 12.20 -1.31 -0.01
N LEU A 179 11.70 -1.52 -1.22
CA LEU A 179 11.06 -2.73 -1.72
C LEU A 179 11.86 -3.34 -2.89
N GLU A 180 13.16 -3.04 -2.98
CA GLU A 180 14.02 -3.60 -4.03
C GLU A 180 13.91 -5.13 -4.05
N GLY A 181 13.54 -5.67 -5.21
CA GLY A 181 13.36 -7.11 -5.43
C GLY A 181 12.21 -7.76 -4.65
N ALA A 182 11.32 -6.98 -4.00
CA ALA A 182 10.18 -7.54 -3.27
C ALA A 182 9.18 -8.23 -4.21
N ILE A 183 8.48 -9.24 -3.70
CA ILE A 183 7.47 -10.02 -4.44
C ILE A 183 6.08 -9.57 -3.98
N LEU A 184 5.43 -8.71 -4.74
CA LEU A 184 4.06 -8.21 -4.56
C LEU A 184 3.07 -8.89 -5.52
N PHE A 185 3.37 -10.10 -5.99
CA PHE A 185 2.52 -10.84 -6.92
C PHE A 185 1.11 -11.01 -6.34
N MET A 186 0.07 -10.63 -7.09
CA MET A 186 -1.34 -10.62 -6.64
C MET A 186 -1.63 -9.81 -5.36
N ALA A 187 -0.72 -8.95 -4.90
CA ALA A 187 -0.97 -8.11 -3.73
C ALA A 187 -2.10 -7.11 -4.01
N ASP A 188 -2.91 -6.82 -2.99
CA ASP A 188 -3.93 -5.79 -3.07
C ASP A 188 -3.39 -4.48 -2.50
N CYS A 189 -3.02 -3.56 -3.37
CA CYS A 189 -2.43 -2.26 -3.06
C CYS A 189 -3.38 -1.10 -3.45
N ASP A 190 -4.70 -1.33 -3.49
CA ASP A 190 -5.67 -0.26 -3.78
C ASP A 190 -5.47 0.92 -2.83
N GLY A 191 -5.31 2.12 -3.41
CA GLY A 191 -5.07 3.36 -2.66
C GLY A 191 -3.74 3.43 -1.89
N ALA A 192 -2.85 2.45 -2.02
CA ALA A 192 -1.58 2.44 -1.29
C ALA A 192 -0.66 3.60 -1.72
N ASN A 193 0.12 4.12 -0.77
CA ASN A 193 1.04 5.21 -1.00
C ASN A 193 2.49 4.70 -1.08
N PHE A 194 3.03 4.59 -2.29
CA PHE A 194 4.42 4.27 -2.60
C PHE A 194 5.27 5.50 -2.95
N LYS A 195 4.84 6.71 -2.56
CA LYS A 195 5.56 7.94 -2.93
C LYS A 195 7.04 7.86 -2.55
N GLY A 196 7.93 8.03 -3.54
CA GLY A 196 9.37 7.98 -3.36
C GLY A 196 9.94 6.62 -2.94
N ALA A 197 9.17 5.53 -3.01
CA ALA A 197 9.64 4.19 -2.68
C ALA A 197 10.60 3.64 -3.74
N ASN A 198 11.51 2.75 -3.33
CA ASN A 198 12.34 1.97 -4.23
C ASN A 198 11.69 0.61 -4.50
N LEU A 199 11.16 0.40 -5.70
CA LEU A 199 10.55 -0.84 -6.20
C LEU A 199 11.39 -1.47 -7.31
N SER A 200 12.70 -1.15 -7.38
CA SER A 200 13.58 -1.67 -8.42
C SER A 200 13.57 -3.21 -8.42
N GLY A 201 13.33 -3.82 -9.57
CA GLY A 201 13.26 -5.28 -9.72
C GLY A 201 12.10 -5.97 -8.97
N ALA A 202 11.15 -5.23 -8.40
CA ALA A 202 10.02 -5.83 -7.70
C ALA A 202 9.08 -6.59 -8.67
N SER A 203 8.46 -7.67 -8.18
CA SER A 203 7.46 -8.44 -8.93
C SER A 203 6.05 -8.06 -8.48
N LEU A 204 5.36 -7.27 -9.29
CA LEU A 204 4.00 -6.75 -9.08
C LEU A 204 2.99 -7.38 -10.05
N GLY A 205 3.32 -8.52 -10.67
CA GLY A 205 2.43 -9.19 -11.62
C GLY A 205 1.07 -9.51 -11.01
N ASP A 206 0.00 -9.32 -11.78
CA ASP A 206 -1.40 -9.54 -11.37
C ASP A 206 -1.82 -8.77 -10.09
N SER A 207 -1.05 -7.77 -9.63
CA SER A 207 -1.38 -6.98 -8.44
C SER A 207 -2.46 -5.93 -8.73
N ASN A 208 -3.20 -5.55 -7.69
CA ASN A 208 -4.12 -4.43 -7.73
C ASN A 208 -3.43 -3.16 -7.21
N LEU A 209 -3.15 -2.20 -8.07
CA LEU A 209 -2.56 -0.89 -7.77
C LEU A 209 -3.54 0.24 -8.13
N THR A 210 -4.84 -0.06 -8.14
CA THR A 210 -5.88 0.92 -8.43
C THR A 210 -5.73 2.12 -7.49
N ASN A 211 -5.79 3.34 -8.02
CA ASN A 211 -5.62 4.59 -7.27
C ASN A 211 -4.31 4.72 -6.45
N ALA A 212 -3.32 3.85 -6.64
CA ALA A 212 -2.08 3.91 -5.87
C ALA A 212 -1.28 5.17 -6.18
N CYS A 213 -0.57 5.70 -5.18
CA CYS A 213 0.35 6.83 -5.34
C CYS A 213 1.78 6.31 -5.52
N LEU A 214 2.29 6.31 -6.74
CA LEU A 214 3.65 5.89 -7.14
C LEU A 214 4.53 7.10 -7.51
N GLU A 215 4.09 8.32 -7.18
CA GLU A 215 4.82 9.56 -7.46
C GLU A 215 6.27 9.48 -6.96
N ASP A 216 7.22 9.92 -7.78
CA ASP A 216 8.65 9.92 -7.48
C ASP A 216 9.27 8.53 -7.17
N SER A 217 8.54 7.43 -7.36
CA SER A 217 9.07 6.09 -7.08
C SER A 217 10.08 5.63 -8.15
N ILE A 218 10.97 4.72 -7.75
CA ILE A 218 11.98 4.12 -8.62
C ILE A 218 11.57 2.66 -8.86
N MET A 219 11.15 2.32 -10.06
CA MET A 219 10.64 0.99 -10.41
C MET A 219 11.53 0.29 -11.45
N CYS A 220 12.79 0.68 -11.58
CA CYS A 220 13.68 0.19 -12.63
C CYS A 220 13.71 -1.35 -12.68
N GLY A 221 13.39 -1.93 -13.84
CA GLY A 221 13.38 -3.38 -14.06
C GLY A 221 12.28 -4.15 -13.33
N ALA A 222 11.27 -3.48 -12.77
CA ALA A 222 10.14 -4.16 -12.13
C ALA A 222 9.24 -4.88 -13.14
N THR A 223 8.51 -5.89 -12.68
CA THR A 223 7.54 -6.65 -13.48
C THR A 223 6.13 -6.31 -13.01
N LEU A 224 5.32 -5.68 -13.86
CA LEU A 224 3.93 -5.29 -13.65
C LEU A 224 2.97 -5.97 -14.65
N ASP A 225 3.35 -7.13 -15.18
CA ASP A 225 2.53 -7.84 -16.16
C ASP A 225 1.14 -8.12 -15.60
N ARG A 226 0.10 -7.74 -16.36
CA ARG A 226 -1.32 -7.83 -15.96
C ARG A 226 -1.69 -7.12 -14.67
N ALA A 227 -0.83 -6.25 -14.13
CA ALA A 227 -1.18 -5.44 -12.97
C ALA A 227 -2.25 -4.40 -13.34
N ASN A 228 -3.10 -4.07 -12.36
CA ASN A 228 -4.12 -3.04 -12.52
C ASN A 228 -3.70 -1.73 -11.85
N LEU A 229 -3.23 -0.76 -12.64
CA LEU A 229 -2.87 0.61 -12.25
C LEU A 229 -3.96 1.64 -12.62
N THR A 230 -5.24 1.23 -12.71
CA THR A 230 -6.32 2.15 -13.07
C THR A 230 -6.33 3.36 -12.13
N GLY A 231 -6.25 4.57 -12.71
CA GLY A 231 -6.26 5.83 -11.95
C GLY A 231 -5.05 6.06 -11.04
N ALA A 232 -4.01 5.24 -11.11
CA ALA A 232 -2.80 5.40 -10.29
C ALA A 232 -2.04 6.69 -10.65
N ASN A 233 -1.34 7.26 -9.67
CA ASN A 233 -0.47 8.41 -9.86
C ASN A 233 0.99 7.96 -10.01
N LEU A 234 1.53 7.96 -11.22
CA LEU A 234 2.92 7.65 -11.59
C LEU A 234 3.71 8.88 -12.04
N GLN A 235 3.39 10.07 -11.50
CA GLN A 235 4.13 11.28 -11.84
C GLN A 235 5.60 11.15 -11.44
N HIS A 236 6.50 11.54 -12.35
CA HIS A 236 7.96 11.49 -12.14
C HIS A 236 8.54 10.10 -11.85
N THR A 237 7.76 9.02 -12.00
CA THR A 237 8.22 7.66 -11.75
C THR A 237 9.26 7.22 -12.80
N SER A 238 10.28 6.49 -12.33
CA SER A 238 11.22 5.80 -13.23
C SER A 238 10.77 4.37 -13.47
N LEU A 239 10.19 4.11 -14.65
CA LEU A 239 9.77 2.80 -15.12
C LEU A 239 10.81 2.15 -16.05
N LEU A 240 12.08 2.60 -16.00
CA LEU A 240 13.14 2.16 -16.90
C LEU A 240 13.25 0.63 -16.96
N GLY A 241 13.10 0.05 -18.14
CA GLY A 241 13.28 -1.39 -18.35
C GLY A 241 12.22 -2.29 -17.69
N CYS A 242 11.07 -1.73 -17.29
CA CYS A 242 9.98 -2.53 -16.71
C CYS A 242 9.35 -3.48 -17.73
N SER A 243 8.80 -4.59 -17.25
CA SER A 243 7.78 -5.35 -17.98
C SER A 243 6.40 -4.89 -17.51
N MET A 244 5.52 -4.54 -18.44
CA MET A 244 4.16 -4.07 -18.22
C MET A 244 3.22 -4.70 -19.25
N VAL A 245 3.48 -5.95 -19.63
CA VAL A 245 2.70 -6.67 -20.65
C VAL A 245 1.26 -6.81 -20.16
N GLU A 246 0.31 -6.36 -20.97
CA GLU A 246 -1.11 -6.39 -20.64
C GLU A 246 -1.44 -5.65 -19.31
N CYS A 247 -0.64 -4.65 -18.89
CA CYS A 247 -1.04 -3.79 -17.75
C CYS A 247 -2.34 -3.06 -18.09
N ASN A 248 -3.20 -2.88 -17.08
CA ASN A 248 -4.25 -1.88 -17.16
C ASN A 248 -3.76 -0.61 -16.47
N CYS A 249 -3.36 0.35 -17.26
CA CYS A 249 -2.87 1.65 -16.87
C CYS A 249 -3.89 2.76 -17.28
N SER A 250 -5.17 2.40 -17.44
CA SER A 250 -6.24 3.31 -17.89
C SER A 250 -6.47 4.45 -16.90
N GLY A 251 -6.59 5.67 -17.41
CA GLY A 251 -6.75 6.88 -16.61
C GLY A 251 -5.59 7.21 -15.66
N ALA A 252 -4.46 6.47 -15.71
CA ALA A 252 -3.31 6.72 -14.86
C ALA A 252 -2.64 8.06 -15.21
N ASN A 253 -2.04 8.70 -14.21
CA ASN A 253 -1.25 9.91 -14.40
C ASN A 253 0.24 9.56 -14.45
N MET A 254 0.81 9.48 -15.66
CA MET A 254 2.22 9.20 -15.91
C MET A 254 2.96 10.45 -16.43
N ASP A 255 2.49 11.65 -16.06
CA ASP A 255 3.15 12.90 -16.47
C ASP A 255 4.61 12.91 -15.97
N HIS A 256 5.53 13.28 -16.86
CA HIS A 256 6.98 13.28 -16.61
C HIS A 256 7.62 11.92 -16.28
N ALA A 257 6.89 10.80 -16.44
CA ALA A 257 7.45 9.48 -16.22
C ALA A 257 8.54 9.14 -17.27
N ASN A 258 9.50 8.32 -16.85
CA ASN A 258 10.48 7.73 -17.76
C ASN A 258 10.14 6.26 -17.99
N VAL A 259 9.66 5.94 -19.19
CA VAL A 259 9.21 4.59 -19.59
C VAL A 259 10.18 3.97 -20.59
N SER A 260 11.44 4.41 -20.56
CA SER A 260 12.45 3.98 -21.54
C SER A 260 12.85 2.52 -21.34
N GLY A 261 13.09 1.79 -22.43
CA GLY A 261 13.47 0.38 -22.41
C GLY A 261 12.40 -0.58 -21.93
N SER A 262 11.20 -0.09 -21.59
CA SER A 262 10.14 -0.90 -21.00
C SER A 262 9.32 -1.63 -22.07
N THR A 263 8.70 -2.74 -21.68
CA THR A 263 7.80 -3.53 -22.52
C THR A 263 6.36 -3.30 -22.09
N LEU A 264 5.54 -2.67 -22.93
CA LEU A 264 4.13 -2.35 -22.72
C LEU A 264 3.25 -3.02 -23.79
N ILE A 265 3.61 -4.23 -24.21
CA ILE A 265 2.85 -4.97 -25.23
C ILE A 265 1.41 -5.17 -24.75
N ARG A 266 0.44 -4.74 -25.56
CA ARG A 266 -1.01 -4.78 -25.26
C ARG A 266 -1.40 -4.11 -23.93
N ALA A 267 -0.59 -3.17 -23.43
CA ALA A 267 -0.96 -2.38 -22.26
C ALA A 267 -2.12 -1.44 -22.60
N ASP A 268 -3.09 -1.33 -21.69
CA ASP A 268 -4.17 -0.35 -21.79
C ASP A 268 -3.79 0.93 -21.05
N MET A 269 -3.56 2.01 -21.79
CA MET A 269 -3.30 3.36 -21.29
C MET A 269 -4.41 4.33 -21.75
N SER A 270 -5.62 3.82 -21.97
CA SER A 270 -6.75 4.63 -22.42
C SER A 270 -7.06 5.75 -21.43
N GLY A 271 -7.14 6.98 -21.92
CA GLY A 271 -7.38 8.17 -21.11
C GLY A 271 -6.25 8.54 -20.13
N ALA A 272 -5.12 7.83 -20.13
CA ALA A 272 -3.97 8.16 -19.29
C ALA A 272 -3.33 9.49 -19.70
N THR A 273 -2.61 10.13 -18.78
CA THR A 273 -1.78 11.30 -19.08
C THR A 273 -0.31 10.92 -19.08
N LEU A 274 0.41 11.31 -20.13
CA LEU A 274 1.84 11.06 -20.31
C LEU A 274 2.53 12.36 -20.73
N LYS A 275 2.09 13.51 -20.19
CA LYS A 275 2.62 14.80 -20.64
C LYS A 275 4.09 14.88 -20.29
N SER A 276 4.89 15.29 -21.26
CA SER A 276 6.36 15.36 -21.10
C SER A 276 7.01 14.06 -20.63
N ALA A 277 6.36 12.90 -20.85
CA ALA A 277 6.97 11.61 -20.59
C ALA A 277 8.10 11.32 -21.59
N THR A 278 9.11 10.58 -21.14
CA THR A 278 10.22 10.11 -21.99
C THR A 278 10.05 8.63 -22.28
N ILE A 279 9.92 8.30 -23.57
CA ILE A 279 9.77 6.94 -24.05
C ILE A 279 10.87 6.68 -25.08
N MET A 280 11.98 6.10 -24.64
CA MET A 280 13.11 5.74 -25.50
C MET A 280 13.29 4.22 -25.55
N ALA A 281 13.42 3.64 -26.74
CA ALA A 281 13.65 2.20 -26.90
C ALA A 281 12.61 1.31 -26.20
N ALA A 282 11.37 1.78 -26.04
CA ALA A 282 10.28 0.99 -25.48
C ALA A 282 9.61 0.12 -26.55
N ILE A 283 8.97 -0.97 -26.11
CA ILE A 283 8.19 -1.86 -26.95
C ILE A 283 6.72 -1.70 -26.57
N MET A 284 5.91 -1.10 -27.44
CA MET A 284 4.51 -0.76 -27.19
C MET A 284 3.60 -1.39 -28.26
N GLU A 285 3.95 -2.59 -28.72
CA GLU A 285 3.17 -3.32 -29.74
C GLU A 285 1.73 -3.56 -29.25
N GLY A 286 0.74 -3.15 -30.05
CA GLY A 286 -0.68 -3.29 -29.73
C GLY A 286 -1.12 -2.51 -28.49
N ALA A 287 -0.32 -1.56 -27.99
CA ALA A 287 -0.70 -0.75 -26.84
C ALA A 287 -1.90 0.15 -27.16
N VAL A 288 -2.83 0.28 -26.22
CA VAL A 288 -4.03 1.10 -26.36
C VAL A 288 -3.80 2.44 -25.67
N LEU A 289 -3.77 3.53 -26.43
CA LEU A 289 -3.55 4.90 -25.95
C LEU A 289 -4.74 5.80 -26.35
N THR A 290 -5.92 5.21 -26.51
CA THR A 290 -7.11 5.95 -26.93
C THR A 290 -7.41 7.08 -25.94
N ARG A 291 -7.67 8.29 -26.45
CA ARG A 291 -7.93 9.49 -25.63
C ARG A 291 -6.79 9.86 -24.65
N ALA A 292 -5.60 9.27 -24.79
CA ALA A 292 -4.47 9.58 -23.92
C ALA A 292 -3.94 11.01 -24.17
N ASN A 293 -3.42 11.64 -23.13
CA ASN A 293 -2.80 12.97 -23.24
C ASN A 293 -1.29 12.86 -23.31
N LEU A 294 -0.76 12.91 -24.54
CA LEU A 294 0.66 12.73 -24.86
C LEU A 294 1.37 14.06 -25.14
N GLN A 295 0.77 15.18 -24.74
CA GLN A 295 1.31 16.50 -25.03
C GLN A 295 2.77 16.62 -24.56
N LYS A 296 3.66 17.03 -25.46
CA LYS A 296 5.12 17.14 -25.21
C LYS A 296 5.84 15.84 -24.86
N ALA A 297 5.20 14.67 -24.99
CA ALA A 297 5.89 13.40 -24.84
C ALA A 297 6.92 13.21 -25.95
N SER A 298 8.01 12.49 -25.63
CA SER A 298 9.09 12.20 -26.56
C SER A 298 9.23 10.70 -26.76
N PHE A 299 8.88 10.25 -27.97
CA PHE A 299 9.11 8.88 -28.45
C PHE A 299 10.40 8.85 -29.27
N THR A 300 11.33 7.97 -28.92
CA THR A 300 12.57 7.77 -29.67
C THR A 300 12.90 6.29 -29.76
N ALA A 301 13.19 5.78 -30.95
CA ALA A 301 13.50 4.35 -31.17
C ALA A 301 12.43 3.41 -30.58
N THR A 302 11.16 3.84 -30.55
CA THR A 302 10.07 3.11 -29.89
C THR A 302 9.29 2.30 -30.91
N ASN A 303 8.97 1.06 -30.57
CA ASN A 303 8.07 0.23 -31.37
C ASN A 303 6.61 0.50 -30.98
N LEU A 304 5.82 1.06 -31.89
CA LEU A 304 4.38 1.33 -31.75
C LEU A 304 3.54 0.52 -32.74
N ASP A 305 4.06 -0.62 -33.21
CA ASP A 305 3.37 -1.48 -34.16
C ASP A 305 1.96 -1.88 -33.65
N GLY A 306 0.93 -1.66 -34.44
CA GLY A 306 -0.47 -1.93 -34.10
C GLY A 306 -1.03 -1.13 -32.91
N ALA A 307 -0.31 -0.11 -32.41
CA ALA A 307 -0.80 0.71 -31.30
C ALA A 307 -2.00 1.59 -31.70
N ASP A 308 -2.85 1.92 -30.74
CA ASP A 308 -4.05 2.74 -30.96
C ASP A 308 -3.93 4.12 -30.27
N LEU A 309 -3.64 5.17 -31.05
CA LEU A 309 -3.59 6.57 -30.60
C LEU A 309 -4.87 7.34 -30.95
N SER A 310 -5.98 6.66 -31.24
CA SER A 310 -7.20 7.36 -31.65
C SER A 310 -7.74 8.27 -30.55
N GLU A 311 -8.22 9.45 -30.95
CA GLU A 311 -8.64 10.56 -30.08
C GLU A 311 -7.55 11.10 -29.12
N ALA A 312 -6.28 10.66 -29.27
CA ALA A 312 -5.21 11.12 -28.39
C ALA A 312 -4.83 12.59 -28.63
N ASN A 313 -4.32 13.25 -27.59
CA ASN A 313 -3.73 14.58 -27.69
C ASN A 313 -2.22 14.48 -27.91
N LEU A 314 -1.79 14.60 -29.16
CA LEU A 314 -0.42 14.53 -29.65
C LEU A 314 0.22 15.92 -29.87
N ARG A 315 -0.33 16.98 -29.26
CA ARG A 315 0.22 18.34 -29.44
C ARG A 315 1.65 18.41 -28.91
N ASN A 316 2.56 18.84 -29.78
CA ASN A 316 4.00 18.92 -29.49
C ASN A 316 4.64 17.59 -29.11
N THR A 317 4.03 16.46 -29.49
CA THR A 317 4.61 15.12 -29.30
C THR A 317 5.63 14.86 -30.40
N SER A 318 6.80 14.34 -30.02
CA SER A 318 7.87 13.98 -30.94
C SER A 318 7.90 12.47 -31.15
N PHE A 319 8.02 12.05 -32.41
CA PHE A 319 8.29 10.67 -32.80
C PHE A 319 9.57 10.66 -33.64
N LYS A 320 10.59 9.95 -33.16
CA LYS A 320 11.89 9.85 -33.83
C LYS A 320 12.32 8.40 -33.89
N ASP A 321 12.72 7.94 -35.07
CA ASP A 321 13.21 6.57 -35.29
C ASP A 321 12.23 5.49 -34.79
N CYS A 322 10.91 5.76 -34.84
CA CYS A 322 9.88 4.87 -34.34
C CYS A 322 9.39 3.91 -35.43
N THR A 323 8.99 2.69 -35.01
CA THR A 323 8.21 1.78 -35.85
C THR A 323 6.73 2.11 -35.65
N LEU A 324 6.00 2.37 -36.74
CA LEU A 324 4.60 2.86 -36.71
C LEU A 324 3.64 1.99 -37.54
N THR A 325 4.04 0.76 -37.88
CA THR A 325 3.22 -0.16 -38.68
C THR A 325 1.86 -0.39 -38.02
N ASP A 326 0.79 -0.43 -38.81
CA ASP A 326 -0.61 -0.58 -38.34
C ASP A 326 -1.05 0.39 -37.21
N LEU A 327 -0.34 1.50 -37.03
CA LEU A 327 -0.67 2.51 -36.03
C LEU A 327 -2.00 3.19 -36.37
N ARG A 328 -2.88 3.30 -35.39
CA ARG A 328 -4.18 3.99 -35.53
C ARG A 328 -4.10 5.39 -34.91
N THR A 329 -4.61 6.39 -35.63
CA THR A 329 -4.54 7.81 -35.24
C THR A 329 -5.84 8.56 -35.52
N GLU A 330 -6.96 7.85 -35.60
CA GLU A 330 -8.26 8.45 -35.93
C GLU A 330 -8.63 9.53 -34.91
N ASP A 331 -9.08 10.70 -35.37
CA ASP A 331 -9.49 11.82 -34.52
C ASP A 331 -8.43 12.33 -33.51
N ALA A 332 -7.16 11.92 -33.65
CA ALA A 332 -6.08 12.40 -32.81
C ALA A 332 -5.79 13.88 -33.09
N THR A 333 -5.59 14.66 -32.02
CA THR A 333 -5.24 16.08 -32.15
C THR A 333 -3.74 16.28 -32.13
N MET A 334 -3.14 16.76 -33.22
CA MET A 334 -1.68 16.79 -33.36
C MET A 334 -1.14 18.08 -33.98
N SER A 335 0.18 18.27 -33.90
CA SER A 335 0.85 19.40 -34.57
C SER A 335 0.95 19.16 -36.08
N THR A 336 1.12 20.22 -36.88
CA THR A 336 1.32 20.08 -38.33
C THR A 336 2.51 19.18 -38.66
N SER A 337 3.62 19.29 -37.94
CA SER A 337 4.79 18.43 -38.13
C SER A 337 4.51 16.96 -37.82
N THR A 338 3.74 16.66 -36.76
CA THR A 338 3.33 15.30 -36.42
C THR A 338 2.41 14.72 -37.50
N GLN A 339 1.47 15.53 -38.00
CA GLN A 339 0.59 15.12 -39.09
C GLN A 339 1.36 14.82 -40.37
N THR A 340 2.33 15.67 -40.74
CA THR A 340 3.17 15.44 -41.93
C THR A 340 3.94 14.14 -41.81
N LEU A 341 4.51 13.83 -40.64
CA LEU A 341 5.20 12.56 -40.39
C LEU A 341 4.29 11.36 -40.67
N PHE A 342 3.08 11.34 -40.10
CA PHE A 342 2.14 10.24 -40.29
C PHE A 342 1.65 10.12 -41.73
N ASN A 343 1.41 11.24 -42.43
CA ASN A 343 1.01 11.21 -43.84
C ASN A 343 2.08 10.56 -44.73
N VAL A 344 3.36 10.84 -44.49
CA VAL A 344 4.46 10.18 -45.21
C VAL A 344 4.42 8.68 -44.95
N PHE A 345 4.32 8.29 -43.68
CA PHE A 345 4.26 6.89 -43.28
C PHE A 345 3.09 6.11 -43.91
N TYR A 346 1.87 6.67 -43.88
CA TYR A 346 0.71 6.02 -44.48
C TYR A 346 0.79 5.97 -46.01
N SER A 347 1.48 6.92 -46.66
CA SER A 347 1.65 6.90 -48.11
C SER A 347 2.63 5.84 -48.62
N GLU A 348 3.59 5.42 -47.78
CA GLU A 348 4.58 4.40 -48.12
C GLU A 348 4.06 2.96 -47.92
N ASN A 349 2.91 2.79 -47.25
CA ASN A 349 2.30 1.49 -46.91
C ASN A 349 0.99 1.19 -47.67
N ILE A 350 0.68 1.95 -48.72
CA ILE A 350 -0.42 1.69 -49.69
C ILE A 350 0.16 1.04 -50.95
#